data_AF-A0A523XX36-F1
#
_entry.id   AF-A0A523XX36-F1
#
_cell.length_a   1.000
_cell.length_b   1.000
_cell.length_c   1.000
_cell.angle_alpha   90.00
_cell.angle_beta   90.00
_cell.angle_gamma   90.00
#
_symmetry.space_group_name_H-M   'P 1'
#
loop_
_entity.id
_entity.type
_entity.pdbx_description
1 polymer ?
#
loop_
_entity_poly.entity_id
_entity_poly.type
_entity_poly.pdbx_seq_one_letter_code
_entity_poly.pdbx_strand_id
1 'polypeptide(L)'
;MAENGYKPTELLICTASRQVPDNTTAFIGTGIPMVAASLAQKMHAPNLVAFFEFGGVGAILDDLPIAVGERRSFHRTVAATGLADMVETAQGGLLNTVFLVVHKLTRMGTSIVP
;
A
#
# COMPACT_ATOMS: atom_id res chain seq x y z
N MET A 1 29.36 15.65 14.79
CA MET A 1 28.60 14.46 15.21
C MET A 1 27.30 14.50 14.41
N ALA A 2 27.16 13.65 13.39
CA ALA A 2 25.87 13.56 12.70
C ALA A 2 24.86 13.05 13.74
N GLU A 3 23.81 13.81 14.02
CA GLU A 3 22.70 13.28 14.81
C GLU A 3 22.11 12.11 14.01
N ASN A 4 22.46 10.89 14.39
CA ASN A 4 21.96 9.63 13.82
C ASN A 4 20.45 9.40 14.11
N GLY A 5 19.64 10.46 14.16
CA GLY A 5 18.23 10.44 14.49
C GLY A 5 17.39 10.23 13.24
N TYR A 6 16.91 9.01 13.01
CA TYR A 6 15.85 8.76 12.02
C TYR A 6 14.61 9.58 12.35
N LYS A 7 13.93 10.10 11.33
CA LYS A 7 12.62 10.72 11.56
C LYS A 7 11.63 9.64 12.00
N PRO A 8 10.71 9.94 12.93
CA PRO A 8 9.66 8.99 13.34
C PRO A 8 8.87 8.41 12.16
N THR A 9 8.65 9.21 11.11
CA THR A 9 7.98 8.80 9.87
C THR A 9 8.77 7.76 9.08
N GLU A 10 10.11 7.89 9.01
CA GLU A 10 10.97 6.94 8.30
C GLU A 10 10.99 5.59 9.02
N LEU A 11 11.07 5.63 10.37
CA LEU A 11 10.94 4.42 11.19
C LEU A 11 9.58 3.74 10.97
N LEU A 12 8.49 4.50 10.93
CA LEU A 12 7.14 3.97 10.65
C LEU A 12 7.05 3.33 9.25
N ILE A 13 7.62 3.96 8.23
CA ILE A 13 7.63 3.41 6.86
C ILE A 13 8.41 2.10 6.83
N CYS A 14 9.60 2.05 7.45
CA CYS A 14 10.42 0.86 7.52
C CYS A 14 9.72 -0.28 8.28
N THR A 15 9.04 0.01 9.39
CA THR A 15 8.32 -1.01 10.16
C THR A 15 7.05 -1.48 9.44
N ALA A 16 6.31 -0.59 8.79
CA ALA A 16 5.15 -0.93 7.96
C ALA A 16 5.55 -1.79 6.75
N SER A 17 6.64 -1.43 6.07
CA SER A 17 7.17 -2.18 4.91
C SER A 17 7.50 -3.63 5.29
N ARG A 18 8.10 -3.87 6.46
CA ARG A 18 8.42 -5.21 6.96
C ARG A 18 7.20 -6.09 7.26
N GLN A 19 6.01 -5.50 7.42
CA GLN A 19 4.78 -6.27 7.63
C GLN A 19 4.19 -6.82 6.33
N VAL A 20 4.73 -6.44 5.17
CA VAL A 20 4.29 -6.95 3.87
C VAL A 20 5.15 -8.14 3.47
N PRO A 21 4.61 -9.38 3.45
CA PRO A 21 5.35 -10.55 2.98
C PRO A 21 5.55 -10.55 1.45
N ASP A 22 6.52 -11.30 0.95
CA ASP A 22 6.66 -11.55 -0.50
C ASP A 22 5.54 -12.46 -1.03
N ASN A 23 5.25 -12.39 -2.33
CA ASN A 23 4.18 -13.12 -3.01
C ASN A 23 2.78 -12.89 -2.40
N THR A 24 2.54 -11.69 -1.88
CA THR A 24 1.23 -11.29 -1.34
C THR A 24 0.57 -10.26 -2.23
N THR A 25 -0.74 -10.13 -2.07
CA THR A 25 -1.56 -9.06 -2.65
C THR A 25 -1.81 -8.01 -1.57
N ALA A 26 -1.52 -6.75 -1.88
CA ALA A 26 -1.73 -5.67 -0.94
C ALA A 26 -2.56 -4.53 -1.54
N PHE A 27 -3.56 -4.08 -0.80
CA PHE A 27 -4.34 -2.91 -1.14
C PHE A 27 -3.66 -1.65 -0.58
N ILE A 28 -3.26 -0.76 -1.49
CA ILE A 28 -2.40 0.39 -1.19
C ILE A 28 -3.19 1.69 -1.33
N GLY A 29 -3.31 2.40 -0.21
CA GLY A 29 -3.87 3.75 -0.14
C GLY A 29 -2.84 4.86 -0.36
N THR A 30 -3.26 6.11 -0.20
CA THR A 30 -2.41 7.30 -0.34
C THR A 30 -1.46 7.53 0.83
N GLY A 31 -0.28 8.13 0.57
CA GLY A 31 0.61 8.64 1.62
C GLY A 31 1.60 7.60 2.14
N ILE A 32 1.71 7.46 3.46
CA ILE A 32 2.67 6.56 4.13
C ILE A 32 2.58 5.10 3.64
N PRO A 33 1.38 4.50 3.47
CA PRO A 33 1.25 3.14 2.95
C PRO A 33 1.89 2.93 1.58
N MET A 34 1.78 3.94 0.71
CA MET A 34 2.32 3.89 -0.65
C MET A 34 3.85 3.85 -0.64
N VAL A 35 4.47 4.65 0.23
CA VAL A 35 5.93 4.63 0.42
C VAL A 35 6.38 3.30 1.04
N ALA A 36 5.64 2.79 2.01
CA ALA A 36 5.95 1.50 2.64
C ALA A 36 5.85 0.34 1.64
N ALA A 37 4.85 0.35 0.76
CA ALA A 37 4.66 -0.65 -0.30
C ALA A 37 5.75 -0.57 -1.37
N SER A 38 6.10 0.63 -1.85
CA SER A 38 7.21 0.81 -2.79
C SER A 38 8.54 0.37 -2.17
N LEU A 39 8.77 0.66 -0.88
CA LEU A 39 9.95 0.19 -0.15
C LEU A 39 9.96 -1.33 -0.01
N ALA A 40 8.80 -1.96 0.29
CA ALA A 40 8.70 -3.42 0.41
C ALA A 40 9.02 -4.10 -0.92
N GLN A 41 8.46 -3.60 -2.02
CA GLN A 41 8.68 -4.13 -3.36
C GLN A 41 10.16 -4.06 -3.77
N LYS A 42 10.87 -2.98 -3.38
CA LYS A 42 12.29 -2.79 -3.69
C LYS A 42 13.25 -3.57 -2.80
N MET A 43 12.87 -3.88 -1.57
CA MET A 43 13.78 -4.51 -0.59
C MET A 43 13.63 -6.02 -0.48
N HIS A 44 12.43 -6.52 -0.19
CA HIS A 44 12.25 -7.93 0.21
C HIS A 44 11.03 -8.63 -0.41
N ALA A 45 10.10 -7.88 -1.00
CA ALA A 45 8.86 -8.41 -1.57
C ALA A 45 8.70 -8.06 -3.07
N PRO A 46 9.63 -8.46 -3.96
CA PRO A 46 9.57 -8.11 -5.37
C PRO A 46 8.33 -8.65 -6.10
N ASN A 47 7.73 -9.74 -5.58
CA ASN A 47 6.53 -10.36 -6.14
C ASN A 47 5.23 -9.81 -5.52
N LEU A 48 5.31 -8.69 -4.78
CA LEU A 48 4.16 -7.98 -4.24
C LEU A 48 3.26 -7.46 -5.39
N VAL A 49 2.00 -7.88 -5.39
CA VAL A 49 0.98 -7.33 -6.29
C VAL A 49 0.24 -6.20 -5.58
N ALA A 50 0.57 -4.97 -5.94
CA ALA A 50 -0.10 -3.78 -5.43
C ALA A 50 -1.45 -3.56 -6.14
N PHE A 51 -2.51 -3.42 -5.36
CA PHE A 51 -3.84 -3.02 -5.82
C PHE A 51 -4.09 -1.57 -5.40
N PHE A 52 -4.39 -0.72 -6.37
CA PHE A 52 -4.74 0.68 -6.15
C PHE A 52 -6.25 0.89 -6.25
N GLU A 53 -6.78 1.75 -5.37
CA GLU A 53 -8.20 2.10 -5.30
C GLU A 53 -8.81 2.51 -6.65
N PHE A 54 -8.03 3.14 -7.52
CA PHE A 54 -8.49 3.62 -8.83
C PHE A 54 -8.39 2.59 -9.96
N GLY A 55 -8.00 1.34 -9.67
CA GLY A 55 -8.00 0.26 -10.67
C GLY A 55 -6.64 -0.25 -11.11
N GLY A 56 -5.53 0.31 -10.61
CA GLY A 56 -4.19 -0.17 -10.96
C GLY A 56 -3.90 -1.51 -10.29
N VAL A 57 -3.74 -2.58 -11.06
CA VAL A 57 -3.39 -3.92 -10.55
C VAL A 57 -1.96 -4.29 -10.93
N GLY A 58 -1.13 -4.60 -9.94
CA GLY A 58 0.23 -5.08 -10.14
C GLY A 58 1.16 -4.02 -10.73
N ALA A 59 0.99 -2.76 -10.35
CA ALA A 59 1.88 -1.70 -10.81
C ALA A 59 3.30 -1.91 -10.25
N ILE A 60 4.31 -1.60 -11.07
CA ILE A 60 5.70 -1.60 -10.64
C ILE A 60 6.03 -0.21 -10.10
N LEU A 61 6.33 -0.12 -8.80
CA LEU A 61 6.55 1.14 -8.08
C LEU A 61 8.01 1.58 -8.17
N ASP A 62 8.48 1.81 -9.41
CA ASP A 62 9.83 2.30 -9.71
C ASP A 62 10.06 3.70 -9.12
N ASP A 63 9.08 4.60 -9.28
CA ASP A 63 9.06 5.92 -8.67
C ASP A 63 7.97 6.03 -7.61
N LEU A 64 8.18 6.89 -6.63
CA LEU A 64 7.20 7.14 -5.57
C LEU A 64 5.93 7.77 -6.20
N PRO A 65 4.76 7.12 -6.16
CA PRO A 65 3.54 7.73 -6.66
C PRO A 65 3.12 8.88 -5.73
N ILE A 66 2.57 9.95 -6.31
CA ILE A 66 2.11 11.11 -5.54
C ILE A 66 0.60 10.96 -5.25
N ALA A 67 -0.13 10.35 -6.18
CA ALA A 67 -1.54 10.04 -6.03
C ALA A 67 -1.88 8.62 -6.49
N VAL A 68 -2.95 8.06 -5.92
CA VAL A 68 -3.45 6.72 -6.25
C VAL A 68 -3.98 6.60 -7.68
N GLY A 69 -4.46 7.69 -8.29
CA GLY A 69 -4.95 7.75 -9.68
C GLY A 69 -3.96 8.35 -10.68
N GLU A 70 -2.66 8.29 -10.41
CA GLU A 70 -1.62 8.84 -11.29
C GLU A 70 -1.09 7.80 -12.28
N ARG A 71 -0.46 8.24 -13.37
CA ARG A 71 0.27 7.37 -14.34
C ARG A 71 1.21 6.36 -13.67
N ARG A 72 1.81 6.69 -12.53
CA ARG A 72 2.70 5.80 -11.76
C ARG A 72 1.96 4.59 -11.19
N SER A 73 0.72 4.76 -10.74
CA SER A 73 -0.15 3.67 -10.27
C SER A 73 -0.65 2.76 -11.40
N PHE A 74 -0.51 3.21 -12.66
CA PHE A 74 -0.80 2.44 -13.88
C PHE A 74 0.46 2.06 -14.65
N HIS A 75 1.64 2.32 -14.09
CA HIS A 75 2.89 2.06 -14.79
C HIS A 75 3.18 0.55 -14.74
N ARG A 76 3.20 -0.06 -15.93
CA ARG A 76 3.44 -1.50 -16.12
C ARG A 76 2.48 -2.39 -15.29
N THR A 77 1.27 -1.90 -15.07
CA THR A 77 0.22 -2.70 -14.42
C THR A 77 -0.16 -3.90 -15.29
N VAL A 78 -0.46 -5.01 -14.63
CA VAL A 78 -0.98 -6.22 -15.27
C VAL A 78 -2.39 -5.99 -15.81
N ALA A 79 -3.20 -5.23 -15.08
CA ALA A 79 -4.54 -4.84 -15.50
C ALA A 79 -4.91 -3.44 -14.97
N ALA A 80 -5.76 -2.75 -15.73
CA ALA A 80 -6.44 -1.54 -15.29
C ALA A 80 -7.93 -1.89 -15.17
N THR A 81 -8.45 -1.90 -13.94
CA THR A 81 -9.80 -2.36 -13.61
C THR A 81 -10.65 -1.25 -13.00
N GLY A 82 -11.93 -1.51 -12.73
CA GLY A 82 -12.79 -0.58 -12.01
C GLY A 82 -12.72 -0.76 -10.49
N LEU A 83 -13.32 0.19 -9.76
CA LEU A 83 -13.56 0.07 -8.32
C LEU A 83 -14.42 -1.16 -7.99
N ALA A 84 -15.40 -1.50 -8.85
CA ALA A 84 -16.24 -2.68 -8.67
C ALA A 84 -15.39 -3.96 -8.61
N ASP A 85 -14.50 -4.16 -9.58
CA ASP A 85 -13.59 -5.31 -9.64
C ASP A 85 -12.66 -5.36 -8.42
N MET A 86 -12.20 -4.20 -7.93
CA MET A 86 -11.38 -4.10 -6.72
C MET A 86 -12.13 -4.59 -5.47
N VAL A 87 -13.39 -4.16 -5.32
CA VAL A 87 -14.24 -4.57 -4.20
C VAL A 87 -14.62 -6.04 -4.32
N GLU A 88 -14.89 -6.54 -5.52
CA GLU A 88 -15.13 -7.97 -5.77
C GLU A 88 -13.90 -8.82 -5.44
N THR A 89 -12.70 -8.37 -5.84
CA THR A 89 -11.43 -9.02 -5.51
C THR A 89 -11.20 -9.06 -3.99
N ALA A 90 -11.53 -7.96 -3.30
CA ALA A 90 -11.49 -7.89 -1.84
C ALA A 90 -12.48 -8.87 -1.18
N GLN A 91 -13.72 -8.91 -1.66
CA GLN A 91 -14.76 -9.82 -1.16
C GLN A 91 -14.43 -11.29 -1.44
N GLY A 92 -13.78 -11.58 -2.56
CA GLY A 92 -13.30 -12.90 -2.94
C GLY A 92 -12.12 -13.40 -2.10
N GLY A 93 -11.61 -12.61 -1.16
CA GLY A 93 -10.49 -12.99 -0.30
C GLY A 93 -9.15 -13.04 -1.02
N LEU A 94 -9.04 -12.36 -2.17
CA LEU A 94 -7.82 -12.30 -2.98
C LEU A 94 -6.86 -11.17 -2.54
N LEU A 95 -7.26 -10.36 -1.56
CA LEU A 95 -6.42 -9.33 -0.94
C LEU A 95 -5.98 -9.79 0.45
N ASN A 96 -4.67 -9.98 0.61
CA ASN A 96 -4.10 -10.53 1.84
C ASN A 96 -3.69 -9.47 2.86
N THR A 97 -3.35 -8.26 2.40
CA THR A 97 -2.88 -7.19 3.28
C THR A 97 -3.49 -5.86 2.86
N VAL A 98 -3.93 -5.06 3.83
CA VAL A 98 -4.45 -3.71 3.59
C VAL A 98 -3.91 -2.75 4.63
N PHE A 99 -3.51 -1.58 4.18
CA PHE A 99 -3.18 -0.47 5.08
C PHE A 99 -4.36 0.48 5.17
N LEU A 100 -4.84 0.72 6.39
CA LEU A 100 -5.93 1.65 6.67
C LEU A 100 -5.42 2.76 7.59
N VAL A 101 -5.78 3.99 7.23
CA VAL A 101 -5.59 5.15 8.11
C VAL A 101 -6.93 5.46 8.76
N VAL A 102 -6.92 5.58 10.08
CA VAL A 102 -8.13 5.79 10.88
C VAL A 102 -7.93 7.01 11.76
N HIS A 103 -8.98 7.82 11.93
CA HIS A 103 -8.92 8.99 12.82
C HIS A 103 -9.02 8.57 14.28
N LYS A 104 -10.00 7.71 14.60
CA LYS A 104 -10.20 7.17 15.95
C LYS A 104 -10.48 5.68 15.86
N LEU A 105 -9.63 4.89 16.52
CA LEU A 105 -9.81 3.44 16.66
C LEU A 105 -10.29 3.12 18.07
N THR A 106 -11.39 2.38 18.19
CA THR A 106 -11.85 1.85 19.48
C THR A 106 -11.05 0.61 19.86
N ARG A 107 -11.04 0.24 21.15
CA ARG A 107 -10.38 -0.99 21.64
C ARG A 107 -10.87 -2.26 20.93
N MET A 108 -12.09 -2.26 20.39
CA MET A 108 -12.66 -3.40 19.66
C MET A 108 -12.28 -3.40 18.16
N GLY A 109 -11.45 -2.46 17.70
CA GLY A 109 -11.03 -2.38 16.30
C GLY A 109 -11.98 -1.61 15.39
N THR A 110 -13.01 -0.96 15.93
CA THR A 110 -13.93 -0.14 15.13
C THR A 110 -13.32 1.23 14.89
N SER A 111 -13.22 1.63 13.62
CA SER A 111 -12.90 3.02 13.25
C SER A 111 -14.19 3.83 13.14
N ILE A 112 -14.21 5.03 13.71
CA ILE A 112 -15.32 5.97 13.60
C ILE A 112 -14.85 7.17 12.80
N VAL A 113 -15.43 7.36 11.62
CA VAL A 113 -15.24 8.55 10.79
C VAL A 113 -16.46 9.45 11.03
N PRO A 114 -16.29 10.76 11.31
CA PRO A 114 -17.40 11.69 11.48
C PRO A 114 -18.25 11.84 10.21
#